data_AF-A0A9W6KE33-F1
#
_entry.id   AF-A0A9W6KE33-F1
#
_cell.length_a   1.000
_cell.length_b   1.000
_cell.length_c   1.000
_cell.angle_alpha   90.00
_cell.angle_beta   90.00
_cell.angle_gamma   90.00
#
_symmetry.space_group_name_H-M   'P 1'
#
loop_
_entity.id
_entity.type
_entity.pdbx_description
1 polymer ?
#
loop_
_entity_poly.entity_id
_entity_poly.type
_entity_poly.pdbx_seq_one_letter_code
_entity_poly.pdbx_strand_id
1 'polypeptide(L)'
;MNLTARAAGVVVVGLGMVATITGLALPWTIAGGRHPDLTTIAGVAFLGPLLSALCLVYARSDPRRSRMVAIVAGVAGIAAGVIAVALARLVEPSAGIGLGGPVTVVGAAALVLGWAVLVATGVGRLPGADWRHWAPAGIFSVVLALLAGFAISWAREGRFVDATTAGGAAAGPQTQTWPQPFAGVQLVGARKDRAIVRAADGVRAVRLSGGTIAWQYLRSDLLTQAAGLVDDAVVLAFGTDDGVLVTALDADTGAERFSKRYRSGKMATVHAAGRTAILSGTGSGAGVVLGIDARDGTERWRWTPARGGAPCDVTDLAGSPDTAVVALRCRAQGVDDVAVGLAAATGAETWSWHAIQRGTAELRVLSVGPGFVTLTGAAPQRATYMDAANGSVGTRHDAPGTLSAAAGASLIYADPGSAQAHLSSVEAQTGKVQWNVGLGGLGGYQPVAMTAAEGYAYVLWRNTAGALRLLTIATADGSTKEERAVACNTACPEAQLTATAGHAVIATREEKSTRLYLTVT
;
A
#
# COMPACT_ATOMS: atom_id res chain seq x y z
N MET A 1 27.13 -48.22 9.44
CA MET A 1 26.20 -47.14 9.05
C MET A 1 25.27 -46.64 10.17
N ASN A 2 25.03 -47.39 11.27
CA ASN A 2 24.07 -46.93 12.31
C ASN A 2 24.62 -45.87 13.30
N LEU A 3 25.94 -45.77 13.48
CA LEU A 3 26.55 -44.79 14.41
C LEU A 3 26.39 -43.35 13.92
N THR A 4 26.55 -43.11 12.62
CA THR A 4 26.44 -41.77 12.01
C THR A 4 25.02 -41.24 12.06
N ALA A 5 24.02 -42.08 11.76
CA ALA A 5 22.61 -41.68 11.83
C ALA A 5 22.14 -41.37 13.27
N ARG A 6 22.63 -42.10 14.26
CA ARG A 6 22.37 -41.78 15.67
C ARG A 6 23.01 -40.50 16.14
N ALA A 7 24.28 -40.29 15.78
CA ALA A 7 24.97 -39.05 16.08
C ALA A 7 24.20 -37.86 15.48
N ALA A 8 23.73 -38.00 14.22
CA ALA A 8 22.88 -37.00 13.59
C ALA A 8 21.55 -36.79 14.35
N GLY A 9 20.86 -37.85 14.77
CA GLY A 9 19.63 -37.73 15.57
C GLY A 9 19.81 -36.98 16.88
N VAL A 10 20.88 -37.29 17.64
CA VAL A 10 21.21 -36.57 18.89
C VAL A 10 21.54 -35.11 18.63
N VAL A 11 22.32 -34.82 17.59
CA VAL A 11 22.65 -33.44 17.19
C VAL A 11 21.39 -32.66 16.84
N VAL A 12 20.48 -33.25 16.08
CA VAL A 12 19.21 -32.60 15.68
C VAL A 12 18.30 -32.34 16.89
N VAL A 13 18.20 -33.28 17.84
CA VAL A 13 17.49 -33.05 19.12
C VAL A 13 18.12 -31.89 19.88
N GLY A 14 19.46 -31.86 20.02
CA GLY A 14 20.17 -30.80 20.72
C GLY A 14 19.95 -29.41 20.09
N LEU A 15 20.07 -29.31 18.76
CA LEU A 15 19.78 -28.09 18.02
C LEU A 15 18.31 -27.66 18.19
N GLY A 16 17.38 -28.61 18.15
CA GLY A 16 15.96 -28.34 18.36
C GLY A 16 15.66 -27.79 19.77
N MET A 17 16.30 -28.33 20.82
CA MET A 17 16.19 -27.79 22.18
C MET A 17 16.66 -26.33 22.24
N VAL A 18 17.87 -26.07 21.74
CA VAL A 18 18.49 -24.74 21.78
C VAL A 18 17.64 -23.73 21.00
N ALA A 19 17.15 -24.10 19.83
CA ALA A 19 16.25 -23.25 19.04
C ALA A 19 14.93 -23.01 19.80
N THR A 20 14.31 -24.03 20.38
CA THR A 20 13.05 -23.87 21.13
C THR A 20 13.20 -22.90 22.29
N ILE A 21 14.26 -23.06 23.10
CA ILE A 21 14.56 -22.20 24.26
C ILE A 21 14.88 -20.77 23.80
N THR A 22 15.76 -20.63 22.81
CA THR A 22 16.12 -19.31 22.25
C THR A 22 14.89 -18.60 21.68
N GLY A 23 14.02 -19.30 20.95
CA GLY A 23 12.78 -18.74 20.41
C GLY A 23 11.80 -18.29 21.49
N LEU A 24 11.72 -19.00 22.62
CA LEU A 24 10.90 -18.58 23.76
C LEU A 24 11.43 -17.31 24.45
N ALA A 25 12.75 -17.10 24.43
CA ALA A 25 13.39 -15.91 24.99
C ALA A 25 13.38 -14.70 24.03
N LEU A 26 13.30 -14.93 22.73
CA LEU A 26 13.19 -13.88 21.73
C LEU A 26 11.79 -13.24 21.74
N PRO A 27 11.65 -11.98 21.34
CA PRO A 27 10.34 -11.35 21.20
C PRO A 27 9.51 -12.09 20.14
N TRP A 28 8.25 -12.37 20.47
CA TRP A 28 7.28 -13.00 19.55
C TRP A 28 6.56 -11.96 18.68
N THR A 29 6.65 -10.70 19.04
CA THR A 29 6.08 -9.54 18.34
C THR A 29 7.13 -8.44 18.19
N ILE A 30 7.09 -7.68 17.09
CA ILE A 30 8.04 -6.56 16.85
C ILE A 30 7.76 -5.42 17.83
N ALA A 31 6.49 -5.24 18.23
CA ALA A 31 6.06 -4.25 19.21
C ALA A 31 6.50 -4.55 20.66
N GLY A 32 7.24 -5.64 20.93
CA GLY A 32 7.88 -5.91 22.22
C GLY A 32 6.96 -6.22 23.40
N GLY A 33 5.65 -6.35 23.19
CA GLY A 33 4.66 -6.33 24.29
C GLY A 33 3.97 -7.64 24.63
N ARG A 34 4.01 -8.67 23.76
CA ARG A 34 3.30 -9.94 24.02
C ARG A 34 4.24 -11.13 23.91
N HIS A 35 4.74 -11.56 25.06
CA HIS A 35 5.23 -12.93 25.25
C HIS A 35 4.03 -13.84 25.55
N PRO A 36 4.10 -15.15 25.21
CA PRO A 36 3.19 -16.11 25.81
C PRO A 36 3.25 -15.97 27.34
N ASP A 37 2.13 -16.14 28.03
CA ASP A 37 2.11 -16.15 29.49
C ASP A 37 3.13 -17.17 30.03
N LEU A 38 3.72 -16.86 31.18
CA LEU A 38 4.79 -17.68 31.79
C LEU A 38 4.39 -19.15 31.94
N THR A 39 3.11 -19.40 32.20
CA THR A 39 2.47 -20.72 32.25
C THR A 39 2.60 -21.48 30.94
N THR A 40 2.39 -20.82 29.81
CA THR A 40 2.53 -21.42 28.49
C THR A 40 3.99 -21.62 28.10
N ILE A 41 4.86 -20.65 28.40
CA ILE A 41 6.31 -20.79 28.20
C ILE A 41 6.83 -22.00 28.98
N ALA A 42 6.42 -22.13 30.24
CA ALA A 42 6.75 -23.26 31.08
C ALA A 42 6.22 -24.57 30.48
N GLY A 43 5.00 -24.59 29.94
CA GLY A 43 4.43 -25.75 29.26
C GLY A 43 5.25 -26.21 28.05
N VAL A 44 5.62 -25.30 27.14
CA VAL A 44 6.41 -25.62 25.94
C VAL A 44 7.85 -26.03 26.31
N ALA A 45 8.48 -25.34 27.25
CA ALA A 45 9.83 -25.65 27.73
C ALA A 45 9.89 -26.98 28.48
N PHE A 46 8.85 -27.31 29.24
CA PHE A 46 8.74 -28.59 29.96
C PHE A 46 8.51 -29.74 28.98
N LEU A 47 7.54 -29.61 28.06
CA LEU A 47 7.14 -30.69 27.15
C LEU A 47 8.21 -31.00 26.09
N GLY A 48 8.91 -30.00 25.57
CA GLY A 48 9.93 -30.21 24.54
C GLY A 48 11.32 -30.47 25.14
N PRO A 49 12.07 -29.41 25.49
CA PRO A 49 13.46 -29.52 25.94
C PRO A 49 13.67 -30.38 27.19
N LEU A 50 12.88 -30.17 28.25
CA LEU A 50 13.14 -30.78 29.55
C LEU A 50 12.87 -32.29 29.53
N LEU A 51 11.72 -32.71 28.99
CA LEU A 51 11.43 -34.14 28.78
C LEU A 51 12.43 -34.79 27.83
N SER A 52 12.84 -34.12 26.76
CA SER A 52 13.84 -34.66 25.84
C SER A 52 15.21 -34.84 26.52
N ALA A 53 15.63 -33.91 27.39
CA ALA A 53 16.89 -34.01 28.13
C ALA A 53 16.85 -35.16 29.16
N LEU A 54 15.76 -35.27 29.91
CA LEU A 54 15.51 -36.40 30.83
C LEU A 54 15.53 -37.73 30.09
N CYS A 55 14.93 -37.80 28.90
CA CYS A 55 14.91 -39.00 28.07
C CYS A 55 16.32 -39.38 27.57
N LEU A 56 17.16 -38.41 27.20
CA LEU A 56 18.57 -38.67 26.83
C LEU A 56 19.39 -39.21 28.01
N VAL A 57 19.21 -38.64 29.20
CA VAL A 57 19.89 -39.11 30.42
C VAL A 57 19.43 -40.53 30.78
N TYR A 58 18.12 -40.78 30.76
CA TYR A 58 17.55 -42.07 31.10
C TYR A 58 17.90 -43.17 30.08
N ALA A 59 17.91 -42.84 28.78
CA ALA A 59 18.33 -43.78 27.73
C ALA A 59 19.81 -44.19 27.87
N ARG A 60 20.64 -43.35 28.50
CA ARG A 60 22.04 -43.65 28.80
C ARG A 60 22.18 -44.60 29.99
N SER A 61 21.27 -44.52 30.98
CA SER A 61 21.29 -45.39 32.16
C SER A 61 20.67 -46.77 31.93
N ASP A 62 19.66 -46.89 31.07
CA ASP A 62 19.02 -48.17 30.74
C ASP A 62 18.79 -48.34 29.22
N PRO A 63 19.77 -48.93 28.50
CA PRO A 63 19.67 -49.13 27.05
C PRO A 63 18.47 -49.96 26.62
N ARG A 64 17.96 -50.85 27.49
CA ARG A 64 16.85 -51.77 27.17
C ARG A 64 15.52 -51.05 27.04
N ARG A 65 15.35 -49.90 27.72
CA ARG A 65 14.12 -49.09 27.68
C ARG A 65 14.19 -47.90 26.71
N SER A 66 15.32 -47.70 26.03
CA SER A 66 15.57 -46.56 25.14
C SER A 66 14.48 -46.33 24.08
N ARG A 67 13.84 -47.39 23.57
CA ARG A 67 12.74 -47.26 22.59
C ARG A 67 11.48 -46.62 23.16
N MET A 68 10.99 -47.07 24.32
CA MET A 68 9.79 -46.47 24.94
C MET A 68 10.05 -45.01 25.29
N VAL A 69 11.25 -44.73 25.80
CA VAL A 69 11.67 -43.38 26.20
C VAL A 69 11.72 -42.44 25.00
N ALA A 70 12.27 -42.91 23.87
CA ALA A 70 12.28 -42.14 22.63
C ALA A 70 10.87 -41.90 22.05
N ILE A 71 9.96 -42.85 22.19
CA ILE A 71 8.55 -42.68 21.78
C ILE A 71 7.86 -41.62 22.64
N VAL A 72 8.00 -41.69 23.96
CA VAL A 72 7.42 -40.71 24.90
C VAL A 72 7.97 -39.31 24.62
N ALA A 73 9.28 -39.18 24.40
CA ALA A 73 9.91 -37.91 24.05
C ALA A 73 9.43 -37.36 22.70
N GLY A 74 9.27 -38.24 21.70
CA GLY A 74 8.72 -37.87 20.39
C GLY A 74 7.28 -37.34 20.50
N VAL A 75 6.42 -38.01 21.26
CA VAL A 75 5.04 -37.56 21.51
C VAL A 75 5.01 -36.22 22.24
N ALA A 76 5.86 -36.04 23.25
CA ALA A 76 5.97 -34.78 23.97
C ALA A 76 6.46 -33.63 23.07
N GLY A 77 7.43 -33.89 22.19
CA GLY A 77 7.89 -32.95 21.18
C GLY A 77 6.78 -32.55 20.19
N ILE A 78 5.95 -33.50 19.77
CA ILE A 78 4.78 -33.21 18.91
C ILE A 78 3.78 -32.32 19.65
N ALA A 79 3.45 -32.64 20.90
CA ALA A 79 2.54 -31.83 21.71
C ALA A 79 3.07 -30.39 21.89
N ALA A 80 4.37 -30.23 22.18
CA ALA A 80 5.02 -28.93 22.27
C ALA A 80 4.94 -28.15 20.93
N GLY A 81 5.15 -28.84 19.80
CA GLY A 81 5.02 -28.23 18.48
C GLY A 81 3.60 -27.77 18.17
N VAL A 82 2.58 -28.57 18.48
CA VAL A 82 1.17 -28.21 18.30
C VAL A 82 0.79 -27.00 19.16
N ILE A 83 1.23 -26.97 20.42
CA ILE A 83 1.00 -25.83 21.32
C ILE A 83 1.69 -24.58 20.77
N ALA A 84 2.97 -24.68 20.35
CA ALA A 84 3.70 -23.55 19.77
C ALA A 84 3.00 -22.98 18.51
N VAL A 85 2.49 -23.86 17.65
CA VAL A 85 1.70 -23.48 16.47
C VAL A 85 0.39 -22.81 16.86
N ALA A 86 -0.34 -23.35 17.84
CA ALA A 86 -1.59 -22.76 18.33
C ALA A 86 -1.37 -21.35 18.91
N LEU A 87 -0.30 -21.17 19.68
CA LEU A 87 0.07 -19.87 20.25
C LEU A 87 0.50 -18.87 19.19
N ALA A 88 1.29 -19.32 18.21
CA ALA A 88 1.65 -18.49 17.07
C ALA A 88 0.40 -18.02 16.33
N ARG A 89 -0.69 -18.82 16.29
CA ARG A 89 -1.97 -18.41 15.70
C ARG A 89 -2.74 -17.37 16.52
N LEU A 90 -2.55 -17.33 17.85
CA LEU A 90 -3.20 -16.35 18.74
C LEU A 90 -2.55 -14.96 18.68
N VAL A 91 -1.35 -14.85 18.11
CA VAL A 91 -0.75 -13.54 17.83
C VAL A 91 -1.58 -12.84 16.75
N GLU A 92 -2.20 -11.72 17.13
CA GLU A 92 -2.95 -10.87 16.21
C GLU A 92 -2.06 -10.44 15.02
N PRO A 93 -2.54 -10.52 13.77
CA PRO A 93 -1.76 -10.13 12.60
C PRO A 93 -1.20 -8.71 12.63
N SER A 94 -1.83 -7.81 13.37
CA SER A 94 -1.45 -6.40 13.51
C SER A 94 -0.27 -6.13 14.46
N ALA A 95 0.14 -7.10 15.28
CA ALA A 95 1.19 -6.91 16.28
C ALA A 95 2.62 -7.02 15.71
N GLY A 96 2.75 -7.37 14.43
CA GLY A 96 4.01 -7.73 13.79
C GLY A 96 4.61 -9.02 14.38
N ILE A 97 5.48 -9.70 13.62
CA ILE A 97 6.11 -10.94 14.07
C ILE A 97 7.55 -10.70 14.51
N GLY A 98 7.84 -11.01 15.78
CA GLY A 98 9.21 -11.15 16.25
C GLY A 98 9.78 -12.54 15.95
N LEU A 99 11.11 -12.67 15.98
CA LEU A 99 11.82 -13.92 15.65
C LEU A 99 11.46 -15.10 16.56
N GLY A 100 10.86 -14.86 17.73
CA GLY A 100 10.58 -15.89 18.73
C GLY A 100 9.69 -17.03 18.25
N GLY A 101 8.53 -16.71 17.68
CA GLY A 101 7.56 -17.72 17.19
C GLY A 101 8.15 -18.69 16.16
N PRO A 102 8.73 -18.19 15.04
CA PRO A 102 9.35 -19.03 14.01
C PRO A 102 10.46 -19.92 14.55
N VAL A 103 11.35 -19.36 15.36
CA VAL A 103 12.49 -20.08 15.92
C VAL A 103 12.01 -21.19 16.87
N THR A 104 10.96 -20.96 17.65
CA THR A 104 10.33 -22.00 18.49
C THR A 104 9.69 -23.11 17.65
N VAL A 105 8.97 -22.77 16.57
CA VAL A 105 8.33 -23.77 15.69
C VAL A 105 9.37 -24.63 14.98
N VAL A 106 10.44 -24.02 14.45
CA VAL A 106 11.56 -24.75 13.82
C VAL A 106 12.28 -25.62 14.85
N GLY A 107 12.49 -25.11 16.07
CA GLY A 107 13.06 -25.87 17.17
C GLY A 107 12.24 -27.11 17.54
N ALA A 108 10.91 -26.97 17.65
CA ALA A 108 10.01 -28.08 17.90
C ALA A 108 10.00 -29.11 16.75
N ALA A 109 10.04 -28.64 15.50
CA ALA A 109 10.13 -29.51 14.33
C ALA A 109 11.42 -30.34 14.32
N ALA A 110 12.55 -29.69 14.62
CA ALA A 110 13.85 -30.36 14.74
C ALA A 110 13.85 -31.37 15.89
N LEU A 111 13.30 -31.03 17.06
CA LEU A 111 13.14 -31.97 18.19
C LEU A 111 12.42 -33.24 17.76
N VAL A 112 11.28 -33.07 17.09
CA VAL A 112 10.47 -34.17 16.57
C VAL A 112 11.35 -35.00 15.61
N LEU A 113 11.88 -34.40 14.55
CA LEU A 113 12.75 -35.10 13.57
C LEU A 113 13.91 -35.87 14.19
N GLY A 114 14.59 -35.28 15.17
CA GLY A 114 15.69 -35.92 15.88
C GLY A 114 15.24 -37.20 16.60
N TRP A 115 14.10 -37.15 17.29
CA TRP A 115 13.52 -38.33 17.94
C TRP A 115 13.06 -39.40 16.93
N ALA A 116 12.52 -39.01 15.78
CA ALA A 116 12.20 -39.96 14.71
C ALA A 116 13.43 -40.77 14.27
N VAL A 117 14.53 -40.06 14.00
CA VAL A 117 15.79 -40.68 13.58
C VAL A 117 16.31 -41.62 14.67
N LEU A 118 16.22 -41.23 15.94
CA LEU A 118 16.63 -42.07 17.06
C LEU A 118 15.76 -43.33 17.20
N VAL A 119 14.44 -43.24 17.00
CA VAL A 119 13.53 -44.40 16.99
C VAL A 119 13.83 -45.33 15.82
N ALA A 120 13.98 -44.77 14.61
CA ALA A 120 14.22 -45.52 13.38
C ALA A 120 15.58 -46.26 13.39
N THR A 121 16.59 -45.70 14.06
CA THR A 121 17.95 -46.27 14.14
C THR A 121 18.19 -47.18 15.34
N GLY A 122 17.12 -47.65 16.00
CA GLY A 122 17.15 -48.43 17.24
C GLY A 122 18.16 -49.60 17.29
N VAL A 123 18.59 -49.97 18.50
CA VAL A 123 19.58 -51.04 18.74
C VAL A 123 18.90 -52.39 18.49
N GLY A 124 19.30 -53.10 17.43
CA GLY A 124 18.91 -54.49 17.20
C GLY A 124 17.95 -54.70 16.02
N ARG A 125 18.37 -55.57 15.10
CA ARG A 125 17.56 -56.08 13.98
C ARG A 125 16.36 -56.85 14.54
N LEU A 126 15.16 -56.55 14.05
CA LEU A 126 14.09 -57.54 13.96
C LEU A 126 13.92 -57.88 12.47
N PRO A 127 14.24 -59.12 12.05
CA PRO A 127 13.90 -59.61 10.73
C PRO A 127 12.41 -59.99 10.71
N GLY A 128 11.64 -59.33 9.85
CA GLY A 128 10.19 -59.51 9.73
C GLY A 128 9.50 -58.16 9.57
N ALA A 129 9.45 -57.67 8.33
CA ALA A 129 8.87 -56.37 7.98
C ALA A 129 7.34 -56.43 8.09
N ASP A 130 6.84 -56.22 9.31
CA ASP A 130 5.42 -56.05 9.58
C ASP A 130 5.06 -54.56 9.43
N TRP A 131 3.92 -54.25 8.80
CA TRP A 131 3.46 -52.90 8.44
C TRP A 131 3.44 -51.90 9.62
N ARG A 132 3.44 -52.41 10.85
CA ARG A 132 3.55 -51.65 12.11
C ARG A 132 4.81 -50.77 12.20
N HIS A 133 5.84 -51.03 11.38
CA HIS A 133 7.03 -50.18 11.30
C HIS A 133 6.85 -48.90 10.45
N TRP A 134 5.79 -48.81 9.64
CA TRP A 134 5.48 -47.61 8.84
C TRP A 134 4.59 -46.60 9.58
N ALA A 135 3.90 -47.01 10.64
CA ALA A 135 3.09 -46.12 11.47
C ALA A 135 3.85 -44.87 11.99
N PRO A 136 5.08 -44.98 12.54
CA PRO A 136 5.83 -43.80 12.97
C PRO A 136 6.27 -42.90 11.81
N ALA A 137 6.59 -43.49 10.63
CA ALA A 137 6.90 -42.72 9.43
C ALA A 137 5.67 -41.96 8.90
N GLY A 138 4.49 -42.56 8.97
CA GLY A 138 3.22 -41.92 8.60
C GLY A 138 2.88 -40.74 9.52
N ILE A 139 2.99 -40.92 10.84
CA ILE A 139 2.78 -39.84 11.83
C ILE A 139 3.77 -38.69 11.58
N PHE A 140 5.03 -39.02 11.26
CA PHE A 140 6.05 -38.03 10.94
C PHE A 140 5.71 -37.18 9.73
N SER A 141 5.34 -37.84 8.62
CA SER A 141 4.98 -37.15 7.38
C SER A 141 3.77 -36.25 7.57
N VAL A 142 2.79 -36.67 8.38
CA VAL A 142 1.62 -35.85 8.72
C VAL A 142 2.04 -34.61 9.51
N VAL A 143 2.89 -34.76 10.55
CA VAL A 143 3.36 -33.62 11.35
C VAL A 143 4.19 -32.66 10.50
N LEU A 144 5.06 -33.17 9.62
CA LEU A 144 5.86 -32.33 8.74
C LEU A 144 5.00 -31.58 7.71
N ALA A 145 3.99 -32.25 7.15
CA ALA A 145 3.03 -31.63 6.24
C ALA A 145 2.19 -30.56 6.95
N LEU A 146 1.78 -30.78 8.20
CA LEU A 146 1.08 -29.79 9.01
C LEU A 146 1.98 -28.59 9.35
N LEU A 147 3.26 -28.82 9.67
CA LEU A 147 4.22 -27.74 9.94
C LEU A 147 4.58 -26.95 8.68
N ALA A 148 4.74 -27.61 7.53
CA ALA A 148 4.98 -26.96 6.24
C ALA A 148 3.74 -26.18 5.78
N GLY A 149 2.55 -26.77 5.88
CA GLY A 149 1.28 -26.09 5.61
C GLY A 149 1.05 -24.91 6.55
N PHE A 150 1.42 -25.05 7.83
CA PHE A 150 1.43 -23.94 8.78
C PHE A 150 2.41 -22.86 8.34
N ALA A 151 3.68 -23.16 8.08
CA ALA A 151 4.67 -22.17 7.66
C ALA A 151 4.25 -21.40 6.39
N ILE A 152 3.64 -22.10 5.42
CA ILE A 152 3.13 -21.51 4.19
C ILE A 152 1.88 -20.63 4.45
N SER A 153 0.92 -21.10 5.25
CA SER A 153 -0.26 -20.31 5.65
C SER A 153 0.15 -19.08 6.45
N TRP A 154 1.08 -19.28 7.38
CA TRP A 154 1.60 -18.29 8.31
C TRP A 154 2.38 -17.19 7.59
N ALA A 155 3.13 -17.53 6.53
CA ALA A 155 3.77 -16.54 5.66
C ALA A 155 2.77 -15.74 4.79
N ARG A 156 1.53 -16.23 4.59
CA ARG A 156 0.53 -15.61 3.69
C ARG A 156 -0.51 -14.75 4.40
N GLU A 157 -0.65 -14.88 5.72
CA GLU A 157 -1.73 -14.29 6.53
C GLU A 157 -1.56 -12.79 6.90
N GLY A 158 -0.64 -12.05 6.27
CA GLY A 158 -0.51 -10.61 6.53
C GLY A 158 -0.01 -10.26 7.93
N ARG A 159 0.66 -11.20 8.60
CA ARG A 159 1.25 -11.03 9.95
C ARG A 159 2.53 -10.17 9.97
N PHE A 160 2.98 -9.68 8.81
CA PHE A 160 4.10 -8.75 8.64
C PHE A 160 3.65 -7.27 8.59
N VAL A 161 2.45 -6.99 9.09
CA VAL A 161 1.94 -5.62 9.19
C VAL A 161 2.51 -4.98 10.46
N ASP A 162 3.39 -4.00 10.29
CA ASP A 162 3.79 -3.11 11.37
C ASP A 162 2.76 -1.96 11.45
N ALA A 163 1.61 -2.25 12.06
CA ALA A 163 0.62 -1.24 12.41
C ALA A 163 1.01 -0.63 13.76
N THR A 164 1.81 0.44 13.72
CA THR A 164 2.14 1.21 14.92
C THR A 164 1.19 2.40 15.01
N THR A 165 0.29 2.39 15.99
CA THR A 165 -0.37 3.60 16.47
C THR A 165 0.69 4.47 17.14
N ALA A 166 0.97 5.64 16.58
CA ALA A 166 2.08 6.47 17.01
C ALA A 166 1.84 7.07 18.40
N GLY A 167 2.90 7.11 19.20
CA GLY A 167 2.96 7.84 20.46
C GLY A 167 2.76 9.34 20.27
N GLY A 168 2.23 9.99 21.30
CA GLY A 168 2.01 11.44 21.32
C GLY A 168 3.30 12.23 21.14
N ALA A 169 3.23 13.33 20.39
CA ALA A 169 4.35 14.24 20.20
C ALA A 169 3.99 15.67 20.61
N ALA A 170 4.99 16.40 21.06
CA ALA A 170 4.91 17.79 21.51
C ALA A 170 4.67 18.76 20.34
N ALA A 171 3.91 19.83 20.61
CA ALA A 171 3.61 20.88 19.65
C ALA A 171 4.88 21.69 19.31
N GLY A 172 5.22 21.78 18.02
CA GLY A 172 6.22 22.70 17.48
C GLY A 172 5.55 23.91 16.79
N PRO A 173 6.33 24.95 16.43
CA PRO A 173 5.81 26.12 15.72
C PRO A 173 5.33 25.79 14.29
N GLN A 174 4.32 26.54 13.81
CA GLN A 174 3.47 26.21 12.64
C GLN A 174 4.15 26.25 11.26
N THR A 175 5.34 26.84 11.14
CA THR A 175 6.08 26.91 9.87
C THR A 175 7.35 26.09 9.96
N GLN A 176 7.28 24.81 9.62
CA GLN A 176 8.45 23.95 9.57
C GLN A 176 8.38 23.00 8.37
N THR A 177 9.52 22.86 7.71
CA THR A 177 9.78 21.79 6.75
C THR A 177 10.31 20.59 7.53
N TRP A 178 9.61 19.47 7.44
CA TRP A 178 9.97 18.28 8.18
C TRP A 178 10.56 17.25 7.22
N PRO A 179 11.87 16.92 7.33
CA PRO A 179 12.43 15.81 6.56
C PRO A 179 11.79 14.52 7.05
N GLN A 180 11.12 13.80 6.16
CA GLN A 180 10.58 12.49 6.45
C GLN A 180 11.63 11.44 6.08
N PRO A 181 11.95 10.48 6.96
CA PRO A 181 13.04 9.53 6.76
C PRO A 181 12.73 8.41 5.75
N PHE A 182 11.68 8.54 4.94
CA PHE A 182 11.15 7.46 4.10
C PHE A 182 11.48 7.67 2.62
N ALA A 183 11.72 6.58 1.90
CA ALA A 183 12.09 6.54 0.48
C ALA A 183 10.91 6.25 -0.47
N GLY A 184 10.95 6.82 -1.68
CA GLY A 184 10.01 6.46 -2.76
C GLY A 184 8.57 6.91 -2.49
N VAL A 185 8.42 8.13 -2.00
CA VAL A 185 7.21 8.58 -1.32
C VAL A 185 6.32 9.44 -2.23
N GLN A 186 5.02 9.21 -2.22
CA GLN A 186 3.99 9.97 -2.93
C GLN A 186 2.96 10.52 -1.94
N LEU A 187 2.62 11.81 -2.07
CA LEU A 187 1.50 12.43 -1.40
C LEU A 187 0.20 11.88 -1.98
N VAL A 188 -0.59 11.22 -1.14
CA VAL A 188 -1.87 10.61 -1.51
C VAL A 188 -3.00 11.64 -1.42
N GLY A 189 -2.91 12.53 -0.43
CA GLY A 189 -3.89 13.57 -0.17
C GLY A 189 -3.69 14.16 1.22
N ALA A 190 -4.59 15.05 1.62
CA ALA A 190 -4.63 15.56 2.99
C ALA A 190 -6.08 15.60 3.49
N ARG A 191 -6.26 15.38 4.79
CA ARG A 191 -7.56 15.39 5.45
C ARG A 191 -7.40 15.99 6.85
N LYS A 192 -8.21 17.00 7.17
CA LYS A 192 -8.15 17.74 8.44
C LYS A 192 -6.72 18.26 8.69
N ASP A 193 -6.10 17.86 9.79
CA ASP A 193 -4.76 18.22 10.22
C ASP A 193 -3.70 17.19 9.80
N ARG A 194 -3.96 16.34 8.79
CA ARG A 194 -3.06 15.26 8.38
C ARG A 194 -2.78 15.24 6.88
N ALA A 195 -1.50 15.05 6.53
CA ALA A 195 -1.08 14.63 5.20
C ALA A 195 -1.00 13.10 5.16
N ILE A 196 -1.54 12.49 4.11
CA ILE A 196 -1.44 11.05 3.86
C ILE A 196 -0.37 10.81 2.81
N VAL A 197 0.58 9.96 3.14
CA VAL A 197 1.83 9.83 2.42
C VAL A 197 2.13 8.35 2.20
N ARG A 198 2.18 7.92 0.94
CA ARG A 198 2.48 6.54 0.51
C ARG A 198 3.97 6.37 0.29
N ALA A 199 4.54 5.28 0.76
CA ALA A 199 5.88 4.83 0.38
C ALA A 199 5.80 3.39 -0.17
N ALA A 200 6.94 2.82 -0.58
CA ALA A 200 6.98 1.46 -1.12
C ALA A 200 6.47 0.41 -0.10
N ASP A 201 6.68 0.65 1.19
CA ASP A 201 6.32 -0.25 2.29
C ASP A 201 4.94 0.01 2.89
N GLY A 202 4.16 1.00 2.43
CA GLY A 202 2.85 1.27 2.99
C GLY A 202 2.45 2.74 2.98
N VAL A 203 1.74 3.17 4.01
CA VAL A 203 1.26 4.54 4.13
C VAL A 203 1.40 5.07 5.55
N ARG A 204 1.58 6.38 5.65
CA ARG A 204 1.73 7.13 6.91
C ARG A 204 0.81 8.34 6.86
N ALA A 205 0.14 8.63 7.97
CA ALA A 205 -0.46 9.93 8.19
C ALA A 205 0.47 10.79 9.04
N VAL A 206 0.74 12.00 8.57
CA VAL A 206 1.65 12.94 9.22
C VAL A 206 0.84 14.15 9.67
N ARG A 207 0.90 14.50 10.96
CA ARG A 207 0.26 15.72 11.47
C ARG A 207 0.91 16.95 10.86
N LEU A 208 0.08 17.86 10.35
CA LEU A 208 0.52 19.08 9.69
C LEU A 208 1.20 20.07 10.65
N SER A 209 0.78 20.12 11.92
CA SER A 209 1.32 21.03 12.93
C SER A 209 2.76 20.72 13.38
N GLY A 210 3.23 19.49 13.18
CA GLY A 210 4.48 19.02 13.79
C GLY A 210 5.29 18.03 12.96
N GLY A 211 4.82 17.64 11.78
CA GLY A 211 5.50 16.62 10.96
C GLY A 211 5.57 15.24 11.60
N THR A 212 4.90 15.02 12.74
CA THR A 212 4.91 13.76 13.48
C THR A 212 3.96 12.77 12.85
N ILE A 213 4.34 11.50 12.82
CA ILE A 213 3.45 10.42 12.37
C ILE A 213 2.28 10.33 13.35
N ALA A 214 1.04 10.50 12.86
CA ALA A 214 -0.19 10.29 13.61
C ALA A 214 -0.50 8.79 13.71
N TRP A 215 -0.35 8.09 12.59
CA TRP A 215 -0.52 6.65 12.46
C TRP A 215 0.22 6.18 11.22
N GLN A 216 0.56 4.90 11.17
CA GLN A 216 1.16 4.28 9.99
C GLN A 216 0.68 2.85 9.83
N TYR A 217 0.66 2.40 8.57
CA TYR A 217 0.37 1.03 8.19
C TYR A 217 1.42 0.58 7.20
N LEU A 218 2.31 -0.30 7.66
CA LEU A 218 3.47 -0.76 6.91
C LEU A 218 3.39 -2.27 6.67
N ARG A 219 3.95 -2.70 5.54
CA ARG A 219 4.09 -4.09 5.12
C ARG A 219 5.47 -4.30 4.52
N SER A 220 6.24 -5.18 5.14
CA SER A 220 7.56 -5.57 4.60
C SER A 220 7.45 -6.66 3.53
N ASP A 221 6.33 -7.38 3.48
CA ASP A 221 6.13 -8.53 2.62
C ASP A 221 5.58 -8.19 1.24
N LEU A 222 4.96 -7.02 1.09
CA LEU A 222 4.34 -6.56 -0.16
C LEU A 222 4.67 -5.11 -0.46
N LEU A 223 4.95 -4.82 -1.73
CA LEU A 223 5.15 -3.45 -2.20
C LEU A 223 3.79 -2.78 -2.46
N THR A 224 3.63 -1.58 -1.93
CA THR A 224 2.48 -0.71 -2.20
C THR A 224 2.59 -0.19 -3.61
N GLN A 225 1.66 -0.58 -4.48
CA GLN A 225 1.64 -0.14 -5.88
C GLN A 225 0.89 1.17 -6.04
N ALA A 226 -0.26 1.31 -5.36
CA ALA A 226 -1.11 2.47 -5.47
C ALA A 226 -1.76 2.79 -4.11
N ALA A 227 -2.10 4.06 -3.92
CA ALA A 227 -2.83 4.53 -2.76
C ALA A 227 -3.72 5.72 -3.15
N GLY A 228 -4.89 5.83 -2.55
CA GLY A 228 -5.83 6.93 -2.78
C GLY A 228 -6.63 7.26 -1.52
N LEU A 229 -7.00 8.53 -1.35
CA LEU A 229 -7.95 8.95 -0.32
C LEU A 229 -9.36 8.93 -0.92
N VAL A 230 -10.24 8.07 -0.38
CA VAL A 230 -11.61 7.87 -0.86
C VAL A 230 -12.54 8.13 0.32
N ASP A 231 -13.23 9.28 0.27
CA ASP A 231 -14.07 9.78 1.38
C ASP A 231 -13.25 9.90 2.69
N ASP A 232 -13.55 9.04 3.67
CA ASP A 232 -12.90 8.97 4.97
C ASP A 232 -11.93 7.79 5.11
N ALA A 233 -11.64 7.10 4.00
CA ALA A 233 -10.75 5.94 3.95
C ALA A 233 -9.51 6.19 3.09
N VAL A 234 -8.37 5.66 3.53
CA VAL A 234 -7.16 5.52 2.71
C VAL A 234 -7.16 4.10 2.14
N VAL A 235 -7.26 3.99 0.82
CA VAL A 235 -7.30 2.71 0.10
C VAL A 235 -5.93 2.45 -0.49
N LEU A 236 -5.35 1.29 -0.16
CA LEU A 236 -4.03 0.82 -0.57
C LEU A 236 -4.18 -0.40 -1.47
N ALA A 237 -3.40 -0.45 -2.54
CA ALA A 237 -3.29 -1.60 -3.43
C ALA A 237 -1.87 -2.18 -3.38
N PHE A 238 -1.77 -3.44 -2.97
CA PHE A 238 -0.53 -4.21 -2.91
C PHE A 238 -0.52 -5.25 -4.03
N GLY A 239 0.55 -5.29 -4.81
CA GLY A 239 0.71 -6.29 -5.86
C GLY A 239 1.02 -7.66 -5.28
N THR A 240 0.38 -8.71 -5.79
CA THR A 240 0.62 -10.10 -5.39
C THR A 240 0.76 -10.97 -6.65
N ASP A 241 1.32 -12.18 -6.52
CA ASP A 241 1.51 -13.06 -7.68
C ASP A 241 0.18 -13.46 -8.35
N ASP A 242 -0.88 -13.62 -7.55
CA ASP A 242 -2.20 -14.10 -8.01
C ASP A 242 -3.24 -12.97 -8.16
N GLY A 243 -2.85 -11.71 -7.98
CA GLY A 243 -3.82 -10.63 -7.93
C GLY A 243 -3.34 -9.32 -7.29
N VAL A 244 -4.29 -8.56 -6.76
CA VAL A 244 -4.04 -7.41 -5.90
C VAL A 244 -4.66 -7.65 -4.53
N LEU A 245 -3.94 -7.31 -3.47
CA LEU A 245 -4.50 -7.19 -2.13
C LEU A 245 -4.87 -5.72 -1.91
N VAL A 246 -6.15 -5.45 -1.65
CA VAL A 246 -6.62 -4.10 -1.34
C VAL A 246 -6.93 -4.01 0.14
N THR A 247 -6.36 -3.00 0.79
CA THR A 247 -6.60 -2.69 2.20
C THR A 247 -7.16 -1.28 2.30
N ALA A 248 -8.26 -1.09 3.03
CA ALA A 248 -8.74 0.22 3.38
C ALA A 248 -8.50 0.49 4.86
N LEU A 249 -8.01 1.69 5.14
CA LEU A 249 -7.75 2.20 6.48
C LEU A 249 -8.65 3.39 6.75
N ASP A 250 -9.12 3.53 7.97
CA ASP A 250 -9.73 4.78 8.41
C ASP A 250 -8.70 5.92 8.33
N ALA A 251 -9.00 6.98 7.59
CA ALA A 251 -8.04 8.05 7.34
C ALA A 251 -7.70 8.86 8.60
N ASP A 252 -8.54 8.81 9.64
CA ASP A 252 -8.31 9.52 10.89
C ASP A 252 -7.41 8.74 11.86
N THR A 253 -7.63 7.44 11.97
CA THR A 253 -7.03 6.59 13.01
C THR A 253 -6.00 5.61 12.46
N GLY A 254 -6.01 5.34 11.17
CA GLY A 254 -5.21 4.29 10.53
C GLY A 254 -5.75 2.87 10.79
N ALA A 255 -6.90 2.74 11.47
CA ALA A 255 -7.50 1.44 11.77
C ALA A 255 -7.92 0.74 10.47
N GLU A 256 -7.57 -0.53 10.33
CA GLU A 256 -7.99 -1.33 9.19
C GLU A 256 -9.52 -1.50 9.18
N ARG A 257 -10.15 -1.13 8.06
CA ARG A 257 -11.57 -1.35 7.80
C ARG A 257 -11.79 -2.71 7.15
N PHE A 258 -10.98 -3.01 6.14
CA PHE A 258 -10.96 -4.31 5.48
C PHE A 258 -9.62 -4.56 4.79
N SER A 259 -9.34 -5.84 4.52
CA SER A 259 -8.25 -6.29 3.67
C SER A 259 -8.69 -7.51 2.86
N LYS A 260 -8.75 -7.38 1.53
CA LYS A 260 -9.33 -8.40 0.62
C LYS A 260 -8.50 -8.56 -0.65
N ARG A 261 -8.42 -9.80 -1.15
CA ARG A 261 -7.72 -10.13 -2.40
C ARG A 261 -8.70 -10.12 -3.57
N TYR A 262 -8.26 -9.54 -4.69
CA TYR A 262 -9.01 -9.49 -5.93
C TYR A 262 -8.17 -10.10 -7.04
N ARG A 263 -8.81 -10.93 -7.87
CA ARG A 263 -8.17 -11.53 -9.05
C ARG A 263 -8.07 -10.47 -10.15
N SER A 264 -7.05 -9.65 -10.11
CA SER A 264 -6.79 -8.61 -11.10
C SER A 264 -5.29 -8.39 -11.29
N GLY A 265 -4.91 -7.70 -12.36
CA GLY A 265 -3.50 -7.38 -12.60
C GLY A 265 -2.95 -6.39 -11.57
N LYS A 266 -1.69 -5.98 -11.78
CA LYS A 266 -1.08 -4.91 -11.01
C LYS A 266 -1.91 -3.63 -11.12
N MET A 267 -2.17 -2.99 -9.98
CA MET A 267 -2.90 -1.73 -9.91
C MET A 267 -1.92 -0.59 -9.72
N ALA A 268 -2.13 0.51 -10.42
CA ALA A 268 -1.21 1.64 -10.45
C ALA A 268 -1.81 2.92 -9.89
N THR A 269 -3.14 3.05 -9.92
CA THR A 269 -3.84 4.22 -9.42
C THR A 269 -5.05 3.83 -8.58
N VAL A 270 -5.45 4.75 -7.69
CA VAL A 270 -6.67 4.67 -6.90
C VAL A 270 -7.33 6.04 -6.94
N HIS A 271 -8.56 6.12 -7.45
CA HIS A 271 -9.34 7.36 -7.55
C HIS A 271 -10.67 7.22 -6.79
N ALA A 272 -11.18 8.33 -6.26
CA ALA A 272 -12.46 8.36 -5.57
C ALA A 272 -13.60 8.74 -6.53
N ALA A 273 -14.70 7.99 -6.49
CA ALA A 273 -15.99 8.40 -7.02
C ALA A 273 -17.06 8.18 -5.94
N GLY A 274 -17.30 9.24 -5.17
CA GLY A 274 -18.08 9.14 -3.92
C GLY A 274 -17.43 8.15 -2.96
N ARG A 275 -18.18 7.09 -2.62
CA ARG A 275 -17.71 5.99 -1.74
C ARG A 275 -17.06 4.82 -2.48
N THR A 276 -17.03 4.86 -3.82
CA THR A 276 -16.39 3.83 -4.62
C THR A 276 -14.92 4.19 -4.84
N ALA A 277 -14.02 3.31 -4.43
CA ALA A 277 -12.62 3.35 -4.83
C ALA A 277 -12.49 2.72 -6.23
N ILE A 278 -11.99 3.49 -7.19
CA ILE A 278 -11.72 3.04 -8.56
C ILE A 278 -10.25 2.70 -8.66
N LEU A 279 -9.92 1.45 -8.96
CA LEU A 279 -8.56 0.98 -9.15
C LEU A 279 -8.34 0.64 -10.62
N SER A 280 -7.24 1.10 -11.21
CA SER A 280 -6.83 0.72 -12.56
C SER A 280 -5.37 0.29 -12.61
N GLY A 281 -5.07 -0.64 -13.51
CA GLY A 281 -3.69 -0.99 -13.87
C GLY A 281 -3.09 -0.01 -14.87
N THR A 282 -1.77 -0.01 -14.99
CA THR A 282 -1.02 0.72 -16.03
C THR A 282 -0.42 -0.22 -17.07
N GLY A 283 -0.18 0.31 -18.28
CA GLY A 283 0.59 -0.34 -19.33
C GLY A 283 -0.27 -0.88 -20.48
N SER A 284 0.38 -1.45 -21.51
CA SER A 284 -0.30 -2.01 -22.68
C SER A 284 -1.23 -3.16 -22.28
N GLY A 285 -2.53 -3.01 -22.54
CA GLY A 285 -3.55 -3.93 -22.04
C GLY A 285 -3.92 -3.66 -20.58
N ALA A 286 -3.84 -2.38 -20.18
CA ALA A 286 -4.15 -1.85 -18.85
C ALA A 286 -5.38 -2.56 -18.29
N GLY A 287 -5.10 -3.53 -17.42
CA GLY A 287 -6.07 -4.50 -16.97
C GLY A 287 -7.27 -3.82 -16.34
N VAL A 288 -8.39 -4.53 -16.43
CA VAL A 288 -9.56 -4.44 -15.56
C VAL A 288 -9.57 -3.27 -14.58
N VAL A 289 -10.48 -2.32 -14.80
CA VAL A 289 -10.86 -1.31 -13.81
C VAL A 289 -11.80 -1.96 -12.79
N LEU A 290 -11.51 -1.75 -11.50
CA LEU A 290 -12.31 -2.26 -10.39
C LEU A 290 -12.99 -1.12 -9.66
N GLY A 291 -14.28 -1.28 -9.39
CA GLY A 291 -15.01 -0.48 -8.43
C GLY A 291 -15.19 -1.23 -7.13
N ILE A 292 -14.58 -0.74 -6.06
CA ILE A 292 -14.64 -1.34 -4.73
C ILE A 292 -15.35 -0.38 -3.78
N ASP A 293 -16.27 -0.89 -2.96
CA ASP A 293 -16.82 -0.09 -1.85
C ASP A 293 -15.72 0.15 -0.79
N ALA A 294 -15.37 1.42 -0.55
CA ALA A 294 -14.31 1.78 0.38
C ALA A 294 -14.65 1.50 1.86
N ARG A 295 -15.89 1.14 2.19
CA ARG A 295 -16.31 0.83 3.57
C ARG A 295 -16.04 -0.62 3.95
N ASP A 296 -16.39 -1.56 3.08
CA ASP A 296 -16.38 -3.00 3.40
C ASP A 296 -15.56 -3.85 2.42
N GLY A 297 -15.03 -3.24 1.36
CA GLY A 297 -14.25 -3.92 0.33
C GLY A 297 -15.09 -4.84 -0.57
N THR A 298 -16.40 -4.65 -0.65
CA THR A 298 -17.20 -5.38 -1.62
C THR A 298 -16.84 -4.93 -3.03
N GLU A 299 -16.47 -5.86 -3.92
CA GLU A 299 -16.34 -5.58 -5.36
C GLU A 299 -17.74 -5.27 -5.88
N ARG A 300 -17.96 -4.01 -6.29
CA ARG A 300 -19.24 -3.58 -6.86
C ARG A 300 -19.33 -3.93 -8.32
N TRP A 301 -18.23 -3.73 -9.03
CA TRP A 301 -18.18 -3.93 -10.46
C TRP A 301 -16.75 -4.09 -10.94
N ARG A 302 -16.68 -4.64 -12.15
CA ARG A 302 -15.47 -4.94 -12.88
C ARG A 302 -15.67 -4.56 -14.33
N TRP A 303 -14.79 -3.75 -14.87
CA TRP A 303 -14.92 -3.24 -16.24
C TRP A 303 -13.61 -3.37 -16.99
N THR A 304 -13.66 -3.91 -18.22
CA THR A 304 -12.46 -4.12 -19.04
C THR A 304 -12.49 -3.13 -20.21
N PRO A 305 -11.51 -2.22 -20.33
CA PRO A 305 -11.47 -1.27 -21.43
C PRO A 305 -11.22 -1.98 -22.77
N ALA A 306 -12.25 -1.98 -23.63
CA ALA A 306 -12.13 -2.45 -25.00
C ALA A 306 -13.01 -1.63 -25.95
N ARG A 307 -12.50 -1.40 -27.16
CA ARG A 307 -13.20 -0.74 -28.27
C ARG A 307 -12.84 -1.44 -29.57
N GLY A 308 -13.83 -1.64 -30.44
CA GLY A 308 -13.62 -2.30 -31.74
C GLY A 308 -13.03 -3.72 -31.64
N GLY A 309 -13.23 -4.42 -30.52
CA GLY A 309 -12.67 -5.77 -30.28
C GLY A 309 -11.22 -5.80 -29.78
N ALA A 310 -10.59 -4.65 -29.55
CA ALA A 310 -9.22 -4.56 -29.05
C ALA A 310 -9.15 -3.94 -27.64
N PRO A 311 -8.15 -4.32 -26.81
CA PRO A 311 -7.95 -3.71 -25.51
C PRO A 311 -7.48 -2.25 -25.65
N CYS A 312 -7.86 -1.42 -24.70
CA CYS A 312 -7.39 -0.04 -24.59
C CYS A 312 -6.59 0.16 -23.30
N ASP A 313 -5.66 1.12 -23.32
CA ASP A 313 -4.87 1.51 -22.16
C ASP A 313 -5.62 2.60 -21.38
N VAL A 314 -5.68 2.50 -20.05
CA VAL A 314 -6.20 3.59 -19.20
C VAL A 314 -5.10 4.63 -19.02
N THR A 315 -5.36 5.87 -19.43
CA THR A 315 -4.38 6.98 -19.33
C THR A 315 -4.63 7.89 -18.14
N ASP A 316 -5.89 8.06 -17.74
CA ASP A 316 -6.27 8.93 -16.63
C ASP A 316 -7.64 8.52 -16.05
N LEU A 317 -7.93 8.99 -14.83
CA LEU A 317 -9.17 8.73 -14.11
C LEU A 317 -9.62 9.97 -13.34
N ALA A 318 -10.91 10.22 -13.33
CA ALA A 318 -11.54 11.17 -12.42
C ALA A 318 -12.85 10.61 -11.89
N GLY A 319 -13.31 11.09 -10.74
CA GLY A 319 -14.59 10.69 -10.18
C GLY A 319 -15.36 11.86 -9.60
N SER A 320 -16.67 11.72 -9.69
CA SER A 320 -17.70 12.49 -8.99
C SER A 320 -18.46 11.50 -8.08
N PRO A 321 -19.42 11.95 -7.24
CA PRO A 321 -20.19 11.04 -6.39
C PRO A 321 -20.86 9.88 -7.14
N ASP A 322 -21.37 10.15 -8.35
CA ASP A 322 -22.23 9.20 -9.09
C ASP A 322 -21.59 8.68 -10.39
N THR A 323 -20.56 9.36 -10.90
CA THR A 323 -19.90 9.00 -12.17
C THR A 323 -18.39 8.90 -11.99
N ALA A 324 -17.81 7.83 -12.51
CA ALA A 324 -16.39 7.65 -12.75
C ALA A 324 -16.10 7.92 -14.22
N VAL A 325 -15.07 8.70 -14.55
CA VAL A 325 -14.64 8.88 -15.94
C VAL A 325 -13.27 8.26 -16.14
N VAL A 326 -13.18 7.44 -17.18
CA VAL A 326 -11.97 6.74 -17.58
C VAL A 326 -11.49 7.30 -18.91
N ALA A 327 -10.29 7.87 -18.94
CA ALA A 327 -9.61 8.24 -20.18
C ALA A 327 -8.87 7.01 -20.73
N LEU A 328 -9.07 6.73 -22.01
CA LEU A 328 -8.56 5.56 -22.70
C LEU A 328 -7.75 5.96 -23.92
N ARG A 329 -6.74 5.15 -24.23
CA ARG A 329 -6.02 5.15 -25.50
C ARG A 329 -6.14 3.79 -26.19
N CYS A 330 -6.80 3.74 -27.33
CA CYS A 330 -7.06 2.51 -28.08
C CYS A 330 -6.15 2.41 -29.32
N ARG A 331 -5.14 1.53 -29.30
CA ARG A 331 -4.10 1.48 -30.37
C ARG A 331 -4.54 0.80 -31.67
N ALA A 332 -5.45 -0.16 -31.61
CA ALA A 332 -5.75 -1.04 -32.74
C ALA A 332 -6.50 -0.36 -33.92
N GLN A 333 -6.93 0.90 -33.79
CA GLN A 333 -7.76 1.60 -34.78
C GLN A 333 -7.18 2.96 -35.23
N GLY A 334 -5.89 3.20 -35.06
CA GLY A 334 -5.29 4.48 -35.44
C GLY A 334 -5.38 5.57 -34.36
N VAL A 335 -5.22 5.15 -33.08
CA VAL A 335 -5.19 5.98 -31.86
C VAL A 335 -6.45 6.83 -31.72
N ASP A 336 -7.51 6.20 -31.23
CA ASP A 336 -8.65 6.92 -30.69
C ASP A 336 -8.45 7.07 -29.18
N ASP A 337 -8.36 8.32 -28.73
CA ASP A 337 -8.45 8.66 -27.33
C ASP A 337 -9.94 8.85 -26.97
N VAL A 338 -10.41 8.14 -25.94
CA VAL A 338 -11.84 8.07 -25.58
C VAL A 338 -12.00 8.36 -24.10
N ALA A 339 -12.95 9.22 -23.74
CA ALA A 339 -13.42 9.34 -22.36
C ALA A 339 -14.69 8.51 -22.18
N VAL A 340 -14.75 7.68 -21.15
CA VAL A 340 -15.91 6.83 -20.86
C VAL A 340 -16.43 7.14 -19.48
N GLY A 341 -17.71 7.52 -19.39
CA GLY A 341 -18.43 7.66 -18.14
C GLY A 341 -19.00 6.32 -17.70
N LEU A 342 -18.66 5.91 -16.48
CA LEU A 342 -19.19 4.73 -15.81
C LEU A 342 -19.99 5.18 -14.59
N ALA A 343 -21.18 4.61 -14.38
CA ALA A 343 -21.91 4.81 -13.13
C ALA A 343 -21.10 4.28 -11.94
N ALA A 344 -20.77 5.13 -10.97
CA ALA A 344 -19.87 4.80 -9.86
C ALA A 344 -20.37 3.62 -9.00
N ALA A 345 -21.69 3.42 -8.96
CA ALA A 345 -22.33 2.34 -8.21
C ALA A 345 -22.26 0.97 -8.93
N THR A 346 -22.32 0.93 -10.26
CA THR A 346 -22.54 -0.31 -11.03
C THR A 346 -21.47 -0.60 -12.09
N GLY A 347 -20.63 0.38 -12.42
CA GLY A 347 -19.64 0.28 -13.49
C GLY A 347 -20.26 0.22 -14.88
N ALA A 348 -21.58 0.43 -15.00
CA ALA A 348 -22.26 0.47 -16.28
C ALA A 348 -21.80 1.71 -17.06
N GLU A 349 -21.41 1.52 -18.31
CA GLU A 349 -21.12 2.63 -19.21
C GLU A 349 -22.39 3.43 -19.46
N THR A 350 -22.37 4.71 -19.07
CA THR A 350 -23.50 5.64 -19.23
C THR A 350 -23.34 6.49 -20.49
N TRP A 351 -22.11 6.80 -20.85
CA TRP A 351 -21.77 7.59 -22.03
C TRP A 351 -20.32 7.35 -22.44
N SER A 352 -20.01 7.65 -23.70
CA SER A 352 -18.64 7.71 -24.19
C SER A 352 -18.45 8.87 -25.16
N TRP A 353 -17.26 9.45 -25.15
CA TRP A 353 -16.89 10.60 -25.95
C TRP A 353 -15.54 10.35 -26.63
N HIS A 354 -15.51 10.52 -27.95
CA HIS A 354 -14.30 10.36 -28.75
C HIS A 354 -13.60 11.70 -28.90
N ALA A 355 -12.35 11.77 -28.47
CA ALA A 355 -11.51 12.93 -28.73
C ALA A 355 -11.16 12.98 -30.21
N ILE A 356 -11.52 14.08 -30.88
CA ILE A 356 -11.07 14.35 -32.24
C ILE A 356 -9.64 14.87 -32.14
N GLN A 357 -8.67 14.00 -31.86
CA GLN A 357 -7.25 14.34 -31.91
C GLN A 357 -6.42 13.27 -32.62
N ARG A 358 -5.44 13.75 -33.37
CA ARG A 358 -4.34 12.97 -33.93
C ARG A 358 -3.07 13.51 -33.26
N GLY A 359 -2.70 12.97 -32.11
CA GLY A 359 -1.56 13.46 -31.35
C GLY A 359 -0.99 12.41 -30.43
N THR A 360 0.26 12.59 -29.99
CA THR A 360 0.92 11.70 -29.03
C THR A 360 0.59 12.04 -27.58
N ALA A 361 0.11 13.26 -27.32
CA ALA A 361 -0.32 13.71 -25.99
C ALA A 361 -1.42 12.81 -25.43
N GLU A 362 -1.34 12.48 -24.14
CA GLU A 362 -2.33 11.62 -23.48
C GLU A 362 -3.58 12.43 -23.11
N LEU A 363 -4.75 11.82 -23.29
CA LEU A 363 -6.02 12.35 -22.81
C LEU A 363 -6.02 12.36 -21.28
N ARG A 364 -6.23 13.56 -20.71
CA ARG A 364 -6.41 13.75 -19.28
C ARG A 364 -7.83 14.13 -18.94
N VAL A 365 -8.29 13.77 -17.75
CA VAL A 365 -9.64 14.08 -17.25
C VAL A 365 -9.55 14.68 -15.85
N LEU A 366 -10.29 15.77 -15.63
CA LEU A 366 -10.46 16.40 -14.34
C LEU A 366 -11.93 16.41 -13.95
N SER A 367 -12.25 16.17 -12.68
CA SER A 367 -13.59 16.45 -12.14
C SER A 367 -13.73 17.94 -11.85
N VAL A 368 -14.78 18.58 -12.36
CA VAL A 368 -15.03 20.02 -12.20
C VAL A 368 -16.53 20.26 -11.99
N GLY A 369 -16.89 20.78 -10.82
CA GLY A 369 -18.28 21.05 -10.45
C GLY A 369 -19.16 19.79 -10.63
N PRO A 370 -20.28 19.88 -11.37
CA PRO A 370 -21.16 18.74 -11.64
C PRO A 370 -20.71 17.87 -12.82
N GLY A 371 -19.54 18.11 -13.40
CA GLY A 371 -19.09 17.44 -14.62
C GLY A 371 -17.60 17.13 -14.63
N PHE A 372 -17.10 16.99 -15.85
CA PHE A 372 -15.72 16.64 -16.13
C PHE A 372 -15.17 17.50 -17.25
N VAL A 373 -13.86 17.66 -17.27
CA VAL A 373 -13.16 18.34 -18.35
C VAL A 373 -12.09 17.41 -18.88
N THR A 374 -12.15 17.13 -20.19
CA THR A 374 -11.04 16.51 -20.89
C THR A 374 -10.05 17.55 -21.39
N LEU A 375 -8.77 17.24 -21.24
CA LEU A 375 -7.67 18.05 -21.76
C LEU A 375 -6.93 17.23 -22.80
N THR A 376 -6.77 17.83 -23.99
CA THR A 376 -6.18 17.16 -25.16
C THR A 376 -5.12 18.05 -25.82
N GLY A 377 -4.08 17.44 -26.38
CA GLY A 377 -3.04 18.11 -27.17
C GLY A 377 -1.87 18.67 -26.37
N ALA A 378 -0.91 19.24 -27.09
CA ALA A 378 0.16 20.06 -26.52
C ALA A 378 -0.37 21.47 -26.21
N ALA A 379 0.31 22.22 -25.34
CA ALA A 379 -0.06 23.60 -25.04
C ALA A 379 -0.08 24.49 -26.31
N PRO A 380 -1.12 25.32 -26.52
CA PRO A 380 -2.32 25.44 -25.70
C PRO A 380 -3.20 24.19 -25.83
N GLN A 381 -3.56 23.61 -24.68
CA GLN A 381 -4.40 22.41 -24.65
C GLN A 381 -5.81 22.77 -25.11
N ARG A 382 -6.59 21.78 -25.56
CA ARG A 382 -8.03 21.96 -25.77
C ARG A 382 -8.79 21.35 -24.61
N ALA A 383 -9.58 22.17 -23.93
CA ALA A 383 -10.48 21.75 -22.87
C ALA A 383 -11.87 21.50 -23.44
N THR A 384 -12.50 20.40 -23.03
CA THR A 384 -13.89 20.08 -23.38
C THR A 384 -14.64 19.68 -22.13
N TYR A 385 -15.68 20.43 -21.77
CA TYR A 385 -16.56 20.06 -20.67
C TYR A 385 -17.53 18.97 -21.07
N MET A 386 -17.81 18.05 -20.15
CA MET A 386 -18.80 17.01 -20.28
C MET A 386 -19.63 16.93 -18.99
N ASP A 387 -20.94 16.89 -19.14
CA ASP A 387 -21.85 16.65 -18.03
C ASP A 387 -21.68 15.24 -17.45
N ALA A 388 -21.64 15.11 -16.12
CA ALA A 388 -21.38 13.82 -15.48
C ALA A 388 -22.50 12.79 -15.72
N ALA A 389 -23.75 13.23 -15.83
CA ALA A 389 -24.91 12.35 -15.86
C ALA A 389 -25.12 11.74 -17.25
N ASN A 390 -24.94 12.52 -18.31
CA ASN A 390 -25.27 12.09 -19.68
C ASN A 390 -24.11 12.23 -20.69
N GLY A 391 -22.96 12.77 -20.29
CA GLY A 391 -21.81 12.97 -21.18
C GLY A 391 -22.06 14.03 -22.24
N SER A 392 -23.10 14.87 -22.09
CA SER A 392 -23.37 15.96 -23.02
C SER A 392 -22.18 16.90 -23.04
N VAL A 393 -21.68 17.15 -24.25
CA VAL A 393 -20.50 17.96 -24.47
C VAL A 393 -20.91 19.42 -24.44
N GLY A 394 -20.33 20.16 -23.50
CA GLY A 394 -20.52 21.60 -23.38
C GLY A 394 -19.56 22.39 -24.26
N THR A 395 -19.19 23.58 -23.79
CA THR A 395 -18.24 24.45 -24.50
C THR A 395 -16.88 23.76 -24.64
N ARG A 396 -16.26 23.97 -25.81
CA ARG A 396 -14.84 23.74 -26.04
C ARG A 396 -14.14 25.08 -25.98
N HIS A 397 -13.07 25.16 -25.20
CA HIS A 397 -12.24 26.36 -25.11
C HIS A 397 -10.77 25.99 -25.13
N ASP A 398 -9.96 26.95 -25.56
CA ASP A 398 -8.53 26.83 -25.47
C ASP A 398 -8.11 26.94 -24.01
N ALA A 399 -7.29 25.99 -23.57
CA ALA A 399 -6.65 25.96 -22.26
C ALA A 399 -5.22 26.51 -22.45
N PRO A 400 -5.01 27.81 -22.18
CA PRO A 400 -3.74 28.47 -22.51
C PRO A 400 -2.56 27.94 -21.67
N GLY A 401 -2.84 27.37 -20.49
CA GLY A 401 -1.80 26.93 -19.56
C GLY A 401 -1.22 25.54 -19.84
N THR A 402 -0.03 25.32 -19.27
CA THR A 402 0.64 24.00 -19.25
C THR A 402 0.17 23.14 -18.07
N LEU A 403 -0.42 23.76 -17.05
CA LEU A 403 -0.96 23.09 -15.86
C LEU A 403 -2.38 23.59 -15.58
N SER A 404 -3.23 22.69 -15.08
CA SER A 404 -4.63 22.95 -14.79
C SER A 404 -5.09 22.26 -13.51
N ALA A 405 -6.02 22.91 -12.80
CA ALA A 405 -6.64 22.38 -11.59
C ALA A 405 -8.10 22.82 -11.54
N ALA A 406 -8.94 21.95 -10.98
CA ALA A 406 -10.35 22.24 -10.75
C ALA A 406 -10.52 22.99 -9.43
N ALA A 407 -11.31 24.07 -9.46
CA ALA A 407 -11.69 24.87 -8.30
C ALA A 407 -13.22 25.09 -8.33
N GLY A 408 -13.97 24.19 -7.71
CA GLY A 408 -15.42 24.17 -7.84
C GLY A 408 -15.83 23.94 -9.31
N ALA A 409 -16.61 24.87 -9.88
CA ALA A 409 -17.03 24.84 -11.29
C ALA A 409 -16.05 25.51 -12.26
N SER A 410 -14.94 26.06 -11.76
CA SER A 410 -13.93 26.72 -12.59
C SER A 410 -12.69 25.85 -12.77
N LEU A 411 -12.03 26.02 -13.90
CA LEU A 411 -10.67 25.57 -14.13
C LEU A 411 -9.72 26.73 -13.96
N ILE A 412 -8.64 26.50 -13.26
CA ILE A 412 -7.53 27.45 -13.19
C ILE A 412 -6.41 26.92 -14.05
N TYR A 413 -5.92 27.77 -14.94
CA TYR A 413 -4.79 27.50 -15.81
C TYR A 413 -3.59 28.31 -15.38
N ALA A 414 -2.44 27.66 -15.35
CA ALA A 414 -1.16 28.31 -15.14
C ALA A 414 -0.34 28.25 -16.43
N ASP A 415 0.00 29.43 -16.93
CA ASP A 415 0.76 29.61 -18.17
C ASP A 415 2.13 30.23 -17.85
N PRO A 416 3.24 29.53 -18.15
CA PRO A 416 4.56 30.11 -18.03
C PRO A 416 4.79 31.17 -19.11
N GLY A 417 5.26 32.35 -18.72
CA GLY A 417 5.70 33.37 -19.66
C GLY A 417 7.15 33.77 -19.44
N SER A 418 7.81 34.15 -20.52
CA SER A 418 9.21 34.62 -20.48
C SER A 418 9.35 35.92 -19.70
N ALA A 419 8.38 36.84 -19.82
CA ALA A 419 8.35 38.11 -19.10
C ALA A 419 7.53 38.03 -17.80
N GLN A 420 6.34 37.42 -17.85
CA GLN A 420 5.42 37.27 -16.71
C GLN A 420 4.65 35.96 -16.85
N ALA A 421 4.46 35.24 -15.74
CA ALA A 421 3.54 34.11 -15.72
C ALA A 421 2.09 34.60 -15.68
N HIS A 422 1.16 33.81 -16.21
CA HIS A 422 -0.26 34.14 -16.19
C HIS A 422 -1.06 33.08 -15.44
N LEU A 423 -2.07 33.54 -14.71
CA LEU A 423 -3.13 32.68 -14.21
C LEU A 423 -4.46 33.15 -14.81
N SER A 424 -5.25 32.19 -15.28
CA SER A 424 -6.62 32.46 -15.70
C SER A 424 -7.58 31.48 -15.03
N SER A 425 -8.77 31.98 -14.69
CA SER A 425 -9.90 31.15 -14.30
C SER A 425 -10.91 31.16 -15.42
N VAL A 426 -11.34 29.96 -15.79
CA VAL A 426 -12.33 29.73 -16.84
C VAL A 426 -13.45 28.88 -16.25
N GLU A 427 -14.68 29.36 -16.36
CA GLU A 427 -15.85 28.57 -16.00
C GLU A 427 -15.95 27.37 -16.94
N ALA A 428 -15.88 26.15 -16.39
CA ALA A 428 -15.67 24.96 -17.21
C ALA A 428 -16.82 24.70 -18.19
N GLN A 429 -18.06 24.91 -17.75
CA GLN A 429 -19.25 24.63 -18.56
C GLN A 429 -19.39 25.60 -19.74
N THR A 430 -19.14 26.88 -19.52
CA THR A 430 -19.40 27.95 -20.50
C THR A 430 -18.15 28.31 -21.32
N GLY A 431 -16.95 27.98 -20.83
CA GLY A 431 -15.68 28.46 -21.40
C GLY A 431 -15.42 29.95 -21.15
N LYS A 432 -16.26 30.62 -20.34
CA LYS A 432 -16.10 32.05 -20.06
C LYS A 432 -14.92 32.27 -19.12
N VAL A 433 -13.97 33.10 -19.57
CA VAL A 433 -12.88 33.59 -18.71
C VAL A 433 -13.49 34.50 -17.63
N GLN A 434 -13.31 34.11 -16.37
CA GLN A 434 -13.78 34.88 -15.22
C GLN A 434 -12.77 35.98 -14.87
N TRP A 435 -11.49 35.63 -14.90
CA TRP A 435 -10.38 36.57 -14.71
C TRP A 435 -9.10 36.02 -15.37
N ASN A 436 -8.18 36.94 -15.67
CA ASN A 436 -6.84 36.65 -16.17
C ASN A 436 -5.87 37.67 -15.55
N VAL A 437 -4.90 37.17 -14.78
CA VAL A 437 -3.98 37.99 -13.98
C VAL A 437 -2.54 37.65 -14.37
N GLY A 438 -1.76 38.68 -14.67
CA GLY A 438 -0.32 38.57 -14.84
C GLY A 438 0.39 38.59 -13.48
N LEU A 439 1.31 37.65 -13.27
CA LEU A 439 2.10 37.49 -12.06
C LEU A 439 3.50 38.06 -12.28
N GLY A 440 3.71 39.30 -11.81
CA GLY A 440 5.01 39.94 -11.82
C GLY A 440 6.05 39.15 -11.03
N GLY A 441 7.31 39.17 -11.46
CA GLY A 441 8.41 38.49 -10.76
C GLY A 441 8.49 36.97 -10.97
N LEU A 442 7.54 36.37 -11.71
CA LEU A 442 7.56 34.95 -12.11
C LEU A 442 7.98 34.73 -13.57
N GLY A 443 8.62 35.72 -14.22
CA GLY A 443 9.20 35.55 -15.55
C GLY A 443 10.19 34.39 -15.58
N GLY A 444 9.99 33.43 -16.50
CA GLY A 444 10.81 32.23 -16.63
C GLY A 444 10.56 31.13 -15.59
N TYR A 445 9.59 31.31 -14.68
CA TYR A 445 9.13 30.22 -13.83
C TYR A 445 8.19 29.28 -14.60
N GLN A 446 8.21 28.00 -14.22
CA GLN A 446 7.35 26.94 -14.75
C GLN A 446 6.40 26.45 -13.65
N PRO A 447 5.09 26.30 -13.92
CA PRO A 447 4.18 25.71 -12.96
C PRO A 447 4.45 24.19 -12.89
N VAL A 448 4.58 23.64 -11.68
CA VAL A 448 4.96 22.22 -11.47
C VAL A 448 3.89 21.40 -10.76
N ALA A 449 3.08 22.04 -9.91
CA ALA A 449 1.96 21.40 -9.23
C ALA A 449 0.88 22.44 -8.90
N MET A 450 -0.38 22.03 -8.93
CA MET A 450 -1.50 22.92 -8.63
C MET A 450 -2.66 22.12 -8.03
N THR A 451 -3.35 22.73 -7.09
CA THR A 451 -4.56 22.21 -6.48
C THR A 451 -5.45 23.37 -6.04
N ALA A 452 -6.70 23.10 -5.66
CA ALA A 452 -7.58 24.12 -5.11
C ALA A 452 -8.41 23.54 -3.95
N ALA A 453 -8.64 24.37 -2.95
CA ALA A 453 -9.48 24.06 -1.79
C ALA A 453 -10.08 25.36 -1.24
N GLU A 454 -11.34 25.31 -0.81
CA GLU A 454 -12.04 26.39 -0.10
C GLU A 454 -11.93 27.79 -0.73
N GLY A 455 -12.12 27.88 -2.04
CA GLY A 455 -12.09 29.17 -2.73
C GLY A 455 -10.68 29.74 -2.94
N TYR A 456 -9.65 28.93 -2.71
CA TYR A 456 -8.27 29.24 -3.03
C TYR A 456 -7.68 28.21 -4.00
N ALA A 457 -6.84 28.70 -4.90
CA ALA A 457 -5.96 27.88 -5.70
C ALA A 457 -4.52 28.06 -5.21
N TYR A 458 -3.84 26.95 -5.12
CA TYR A 458 -2.46 26.87 -4.68
C TYR A 458 -1.63 26.43 -5.88
N VAL A 459 -0.71 27.28 -6.31
CA VAL A 459 0.12 27.02 -7.48
C VAL A 459 1.58 27.03 -7.08
N LEU A 460 2.26 25.93 -7.34
CA LEU A 460 3.68 25.78 -7.09
C LEU A 460 4.46 26.03 -8.37
N TRP A 461 5.35 27.02 -8.33
CA TRP A 461 6.17 27.46 -9.44
C TRP A 461 7.63 27.11 -9.19
N ARG A 462 8.37 26.80 -10.26
CA ARG A 462 9.80 26.47 -10.22
C ARG A 462 10.58 27.36 -11.20
N ASN A 463 11.66 27.99 -10.76
CA ASN A 463 12.56 28.69 -11.67
C ASN A 463 13.61 27.75 -12.30
N THR A 464 14.44 28.29 -13.19
CA THR A 464 15.54 27.57 -13.84
C THR A 464 16.60 27.06 -12.88
N ALA A 465 16.74 27.67 -11.69
CA ALA A 465 17.63 27.22 -10.62
C ALA A 465 17.00 26.15 -9.71
N GLY A 466 15.75 25.73 -9.98
CA GLY A 466 15.05 24.73 -9.18
C GLY A 466 14.41 25.24 -7.89
N ALA A 467 14.47 26.55 -7.61
CA ALA A 467 13.83 27.15 -6.45
C ALA A 467 12.31 27.18 -6.63
N LEU A 468 11.59 26.83 -5.56
CA LEU A 468 10.14 26.71 -5.56
C LEU A 468 9.48 27.93 -4.91
N ARG A 469 8.33 28.35 -5.45
CA ARG A 469 7.46 29.38 -4.88
C ARG A 469 6.02 28.91 -4.89
N LEU A 470 5.36 28.95 -3.74
CA LEU A 470 3.93 28.72 -3.60
C LEU A 470 3.19 30.06 -3.69
N LEU A 471 2.19 30.12 -4.54
CA LEU A 471 1.23 31.23 -4.59
C LEU A 471 -0.15 30.74 -4.18
N THR A 472 -0.77 31.46 -3.26
CA THR A 472 -2.17 31.27 -2.87
C THR A 472 -3.01 32.35 -3.52
N ILE A 473 -3.95 31.94 -4.35
CA ILE A 473 -4.75 32.81 -5.22
C ILE A 473 -6.22 32.62 -4.88
N ALA A 474 -6.96 33.70 -4.65
CA ALA A 474 -8.41 33.60 -4.48
C ALA A 474 -9.07 33.23 -5.82
N THR A 475 -9.89 32.17 -5.83
CA THR A 475 -10.52 31.66 -7.06
C THR A 475 -11.60 32.60 -7.58
N ALA A 476 -12.13 33.48 -6.73
CA ALA A 476 -13.18 34.43 -7.08
C ALA A 476 -12.70 35.57 -7.99
N ASP A 477 -11.50 36.10 -7.76
CA ASP A 477 -11.01 37.32 -8.41
C ASP A 477 -9.56 37.24 -8.93
N GLY A 478 -8.85 36.13 -8.68
CA GLY A 478 -7.45 35.97 -9.06
C GLY A 478 -6.47 36.76 -8.19
N SER A 479 -6.93 37.38 -7.08
CA SER A 479 -6.05 38.14 -6.19
C SER A 479 -5.09 37.22 -5.45
N THR A 480 -3.81 37.59 -5.40
CA THR A 480 -2.79 36.88 -4.61
C THR A 480 -3.00 37.20 -3.14
N LYS A 481 -3.16 36.17 -2.30
CA LYS A 481 -3.29 36.31 -0.85
C LYS A 481 -1.98 36.06 -0.12
N GLU A 482 -1.20 35.11 -0.60
CA GLU A 482 0.10 34.77 -0.03
C GLU A 482 1.07 34.36 -1.14
N GLU A 483 2.32 34.78 -1.00
CA GLU A 483 3.46 34.26 -1.77
C GLU A 483 4.50 33.76 -0.78
N ARG A 484 4.94 32.51 -0.95
CA ARG A 484 5.91 31.89 -0.05
C ARG A 484 7.01 31.18 -0.84
N ALA A 485 8.26 31.48 -0.49
CA ALA A 485 9.40 30.70 -0.96
C ALA A 485 9.40 29.33 -0.25
N VAL A 486 9.57 28.26 -1.03
CA VAL A 486 9.63 26.89 -0.52
C VAL A 486 11.08 26.45 -0.62
N ALA A 487 11.69 26.23 0.55
CA ALA A 487 13.11 25.89 0.63
C ALA A 487 13.38 24.50 0.04
N CYS A 488 14.38 24.42 -0.84
CA CYS A 488 14.98 23.19 -1.35
C CYS A 488 16.50 23.34 -1.20
N ASN A 489 17.21 22.34 -0.68
CA ASN A 489 18.66 22.52 -0.44
C ASN A 489 19.47 22.53 -1.74
N THR A 490 19.00 21.83 -2.78
CA THR A 490 19.70 21.74 -4.07
C THR A 490 18.75 21.98 -5.24
N ALA A 491 17.87 21.03 -5.52
CA ALA A 491 16.78 21.14 -6.48
C ALA A 491 15.70 20.13 -6.11
N CYS A 492 14.43 20.51 -6.30
CA CYS A 492 13.29 19.63 -6.05
C CYS A 492 12.64 19.23 -7.38
N PRO A 493 13.20 18.26 -8.14
CA PRO A 493 12.68 17.88 -9.47
C PRO A 493 11.26 17.32 -9.40
N GLU A 494 10.92 16.61 -8.34
CA GLU A 494 9.59 16.09 -8.07
C GLU A 494 8.93 16.95 -6.98
N ALA A 495 7.78 17.53 -7.30
CA ALA A 495 6.97 18.27 -6.36
C ALA A 495 5.51 17.88 -6.55
N GLN A 496 4.84 17.60 -5.44
CA GLN A 496 3.42 17.30 -5.39
C GLN A 496 2.77 18.29 -4.43
N LEU A 497 1.51 18.62 -4.72
CA LEU A 497 0.76 19.60 -3.96
C LEU A 497 -0.66 19.09 -3.76
N THR A 498 -1.13 19.13 -2.51
CA THR A 498 -2.52 18.91 -2.14
C THR A 498 -2.93 19.97 -1.13
N ALA A 499 -4.23 20.19 -0.96
CA ALA A 499 -4.73 21.18 -0.03
C ALA A 499 -5.93 20.65 0.76
N THR A 500 -6.06 21.18 1.96
CA THR A 500 -7.26 21.08 2.80
C THR A 500 -7.87 22.47 2.94
N ALA A 501 -8.93 22.56 3.73
CA ALA A 501 -9.55 23.80 4.16
C ALA A 501 -8.57 24.91 4.59
N GLY A 502 -7.63 24.55 5.46
CA GLY A 502 -6.76 25.53 6.12
C GLY A 502 -5.28 25.35 5.84
N HIS A 503 -4.89 24.43 4.97
CA HIS A 503 -3.48 24.13 4.73
C HIS A 503 -3.23 23.70 3.29
N ALA A 504 -2.15 24.19 2.70
CA ALA A 504 -1.53 23.55 1.54
C ALA A 504 -0.33 22.70 1.99
N VAL A 505 -0.24 21.49 1.44
CA VAL A 505 0.81 20.53 1.76
C VAL A 505 1.62 20.29 0.50
N ILE A 506 2.88 20.69 0.55
CA ILE A 506 3.84 20.49 -0.51
C ILE A 506 4.73 19.33 -0.12
N ALA A 507 4.78 18.32 -0.98
CA ALA A 507 5.70 17.21 -0.86
C ALA A 507 6.78 17.36 -1.93
N THR A 508 8.03 17.56 -1.53
CA THR A 508 9.17 17.68 -2.44
C THR A 508 10.15 16.55 -2.24
N ARG A 509 10.85 16.19 -3.32
CA ARG A 509 11.95 15.24 -3.29
C ARG A 509 13.16 15.84 -3.99
N GLU A 510 14.32 15.76 -3.34
CA GLU A 510 15.58 16.19 -3.94
C GLU A 510 16.11 15.09 -4.88
N GLU A 511 16.74 15.48 -5.99
CA GLU A 511 17.17 14.57 -7.07
C GLU A 511 18.00 13.37 -6.59
N LYS A 512 18.88 13.61 -5.61
CA LYS A 512 19.78 12.59 -5.04
C LYS A 512 19.31 12.07 -3.69
N SER A 513 18.19 12.57 -3.18
CA SER A 513 17.66 12.18 -1.89
C SER A 513 16.56 11.15 -2.04
N THR A 514 16.59 10.15 -1.19
CA THR A 514 15.44 9.30 -0.97
C THR A 514 14.40 9.98 -0.09
N ARG A 515 14.75 11.03 0.65
CA ARG A 515 13.86 11.68 1.62
C ARG A 515 12.81 12.55 0.93
N LEU A 516 11.62 12.50 1.50
CA LEU A 516 10.54 13.43 1.20
C LEU A 516 10.57 14.59 2.21
N TYR A 517 10.40 15.81 1.74
CA TYR A 517 10.20 16.97 2.60
C TYR A 517 8.75 17.42 2.51
N LEU A 518 8.08 17.53 3.65
CA LEU A 518 6.74 18.08 3.75
C LEU A 518 6.84 19.52 4.23
N THR A 519 6.31 20.44 3.42
CA THR A 519 6.12 21.84 3.82
C THR A 519 4.63 22.10 3.90
N VAL A 520 4.18 22.57 5.07
CA VAL A 520 2.80 22.95 5.32
C VAL A 520 2.74 24.47 5.35
N THR A 521 1.78 25.04 4.64
CA THR A 521 1.58 26.49 4.56
C THR A 521 0.16 26.87 4.93
#